data_AF-A0A7D4AZZ0-F1
#
_entry.id   AF-A0A7D4AZZ0-F1
#
_cell.length_a   1.000
_cell.length_b   1.000
_cell.length_c   1.000
_cell.angle_alpha   90.00
_cell.angle_beta   90.00
_cell.angle_gamma   90.00
#
_symmetry.space_group_name_H-M   'P 1'
#
loop_
_entity.id
_entity.type
_entity.pdbx_description
1 polymer ?
#
loop_
_entity_poly.entity_id
_entity_poly.type
_entity_poly.pdbx_seq_one_letter_code
_entity_poly.pdbx_strand_id
1 'polypeptide(L)'
;MMQRYSYLGAACLLAGSLQAQDLTNAGATVTVQPGATLYVGSGGLLNQAAGTLTNTGTLRVDGSLTNPGTLDLSTGTLEVRGDLANTGTLLPGTSAVTFSGVANQLLTPAGPVSTR
;
A
#
# COMPACT_ATOMS: atom_id res chain seq x y z
N MET A 1 -15.18 61.48 -21.32
CA MET A 1 -15.04 60.20 -22.06
C MET A 1 -14.32 59.20 -21.17
N MET A 2 -14.96 58.06 -20.89
CA MET A 2 -14.44 56.89 -20.16
C MET A 2 -13.40 56.11 -20.98
N GLN A 3 -12.46 55.44 -20.31
CA GLN A 3 -12.20 54.00 -20.47
C GLN A 3 -11.60 53.45 -19.16
N ARG A 4 -12.28 52.49 -18.51
CA ARG A 4 -11.80 51.74 -17.34
C ARG A 4 -11.10 50.49 -17.88
N TYR A 5 -9.80 50.34 -17.64
CA TYR A 5 -9.08 49.10 -17.97
C TYR A 5 -9.37 48.04 -16.91
N SER A 6 -10.21 47.08 -17.27
CA SER A 6 -10.46 45.87 -16.49
C SER A 6 -9.39 44.83 -16.79
N TYR A 7 -8.55 44.49 -15.81
CA TYR A 7 -7.65 43.35 -15.88
C TYR A 7 -8.39 42.10 -15.40
N LEU A 8 -8.87 41.27 -16.34
CA LEU A 8 -9.19 39.87 -16.02
C LEU A 8 -7.88 39.08 -16.10
N GLY A 9 -7.19 38.93 -14.97
CA GLY A 9 -6.09 37.98 -14.85
C GLY A 9 -6.64 36.55 -14.87
N ALA A 10 -6.48 35.84 -15.97
CA ALA A 10 -6.77 34.41 -16.03
C ALA A 10 -5.69 33.66 -15.23
N ALA A 11 -6.02 33.24 -14.01
CA ALA A 11 -5.20 32.30 -13.26
C ALA A 11 -5.36 30.91 -13.90
N CYS A 12 -4.40 30.49 -14.72
CA CYS A 12 -4.30 29.12 -15.18
C CYS A 12 -3.84 28.25 -13.99
N LEU A 13 -4.77 27.55 -13.34
CA LEU A 13 -4.41 26.51 -12.37
C LEU A 13 -3.77 25.35 -13.12
N LEU A 14 -2.45 25.23 -13.04
CA LEU A 14 -1.73 24.03 -13.46
C LEU A 14 -2.10 22.90 -12.50
N ALA A 15 -3.15 22.15 -12.83
CA ALA A 15 -3.45 20.88 -12.15
C ALA A 15 -2.36 19.87 -12.55
N GLY A 16 -1.29 19.78 -11.75
CA GLY A 16 -0.35 18.67 -11.84
C GLY A 16 -1.10 17.37 -11.57
N SER A 17 -0.84 16.32 -12.37
CA SER A 17 -1.41 15.00 -12.11
C SER A 17 -0.99 14.52 -10.72
N LEU A 18 -1.95 14.28 -9.83
CA LEU A 18 -1.70 13.60 -8.57
C LEU A 18 -1.36 12.14 -8.91
N GLN A 19 -0.07 11.83 -9.04
CA GLN A 19 0.40 10.45 -9.13
C GLN A 19 -0.02 9.73 -7.85
N ALA A 20 -0.37 8.45 -7.97
CA ALA A 20 -0.64 7.64 -6.80
C ALA A 20 0.61 7.57 -5.92
N GLN A 21 0.46 7.66 -4.59
CA GLN A 21 1.60 7.60 -3.69
C GLN A 21 1.94 6.14 -3.38
N ASP A 22 3.13 5.73 -3.82
CA ASP A 22 3.70 4.43 -3.47
C ASP A 22 4.44 4.52 -2.13
N LEU A 23 4.38 3.45 -1.35
CA LEU A 23 5.30 3.23 -0.24
C LEU A 23 6.30 2.13 -0.63
N THR A 24 7.58 2.48 -0.71
CA THR A 24 8.65 1.51 -0.92
C THR A 24 9.50 1.38 0.33
N ASN A 25 9.53 0.18 0.92
CA ASN A 25 10.55 -0.19 1.89
C ASN A 25 11.75 -0.81 1.16
N ALA A 26 12.80 -0.01 0.96
CA ALA A 26 13.98 -0.38 0.16
C ALA A 26 15.07 -1.13 0.96
N GLY A 27 14.65 -1.97 1.92
CA GLY A 27 15.59 -2.77 2.73
C GLY A 27 15.68 -2.39 4.21
N ALA A 28 14.80 -1.52 4.70
CA ALA A 28 14.73 -1.16 6.11
C ALA A 28 13.73 -2.04 6.88
N THR A 29 13.59 -1.78 8.18
CA THR A 29 12.48 -2.28 8.98
C THR A 29 11.41 -1.21 9.11
N VAL A 30 10.18 -1.54 8.71
CA VAL A 30 8.98 -0.72 8.95
C VAL A 30 8.12 -1.45 9.96
N THR A 31 7.77 -0.78 11.06
CA THR A 31 6.93 -1.35 12.12
C THR A 31 5.65 -0.55 12.28
N VAL A 32 4.50 -1.20 12.09
CA VAL A 32 3.19 -0.67 12.47
C VAL A 32 2.88 -1.16 13.89
N GLN A 33 2.96 -0.26 14.85
CA GLN A 33 2.76 -0.57 16.27
C GLN A 33 1.28 -0.79 16.62
N PRO A 34 0.97 -1.41 17.77
CA PRO A 34 -0.41 -1.57 18.22
C PRO A 34 -1.12 -0.22 18.33
N GLY A 35 -2.36 -0.15 17.85
CA GLY A 35 -3.14 1.10 17.79
C GLY A 35 -2.75 2.06 16.66
N ALA A 36 -1.64 1.83 15.96
CA ALA A 36 -1.28 2.62 14.78
C ALA A 36 -1.99 2.11 13.52
N THR A 37 -2.20 3.02 12.57
CA THR A 37 -2.66 2.70 11.21
C THR A 37 -1.64 3.20 10.20
N LEU A 38 -1.13 2.29 9.36
CA LEU A 38 -0.43 2.63 8.14
C LEU A 38 -1.40 2.48 6.97
N TYR A 39 -1.78 3.61 6.38
CA TYR A 39 -2.63 3.65 5.20
C TYR A 39 -1.78 4.00 3.97
N VAL A 40 -1.83 3.14 2.97
CA VAL A 40 -1.24 3.36 1.65
C VAL A 40 -2.37 3.41 0.64
N GLY A 41 -2.43 4.50 -0.11
CA GLY A 41 -3.46 4.74 -1.12
C GLY A 41 -3.32 3.82 -2.34
N SER A 42 -3.84 4.28 -3.47
CA SER A 42 -3.89 3.49 -4.72
C SER A 42 -2.54 3.18 -5.36
N GLY A 43 -1.43 3.78 -4.89
CA GLY A 43 -0.09 3.52 -5.42
C GLY A 43 0.44 2.14 -5.02
N GLY A 44 0.09 1.70 -3.81
CA GLY A 44 0.46 0.39 -3.30
C GLY A 44 1.77 0.40 -2.51
N LEU A 45 2.11 -0.78 -1.99
CA LEU A 45 3.23 -0.98 -1.09
C LEU A 45 4.18 -2.03 -1.69
N LEU A 46 5.46 -1.67 -1.78
CA LEU A 46 6.55 -2.58 -2.12
C LEU A 46 7.49 -2.76 -0.92
N ASN A 47 7.56 -3.97 -0.37
CA ASN A 47 8.59 -4.35 0.60
C ASN A 47 9.68 -5.17 -0.10
N GLN A 48 10.79 -4.53 -0.46
CA GLN A 48 11.87 -5.17 -1.24
C GLN A 48 12.51 -6.36 -0.50
N ALA A 49 13.29 -7.18 -1.21
CA ALA A 49 13.81 -8.45 -0.70
C ALA A 49 14.59 -8.34 0.63
N ALA A 50 15.31 -7.24 0.85
CA ALA A 50 16.03 -6.99 2.10
C ALA A 50 15.16 -6.34 3.20
N GLY A 51 13.92 -5.95 2.88
CA GLY A 51 13.04 -5.20 3.75
C GLY A 51 12.25 -6.10 4.69
N THR A 52 12.01 -5.61 5.90
CA THR A 52 11.11 -6.23 6.87
C THR A 52 9.94 -5.29 7.15
N LEU A 53 8.71 -5.78 7.00
CA LEU A 53 7.50 -5.09 7.39
C LEU A 53 6.83 -5.88 8.51
N THR A 54 6.84 -5.32 9.72
CA THR A 54 6.18 -5.90 10.90
C THR A 54 4.91 -5.13 11.20
N ASN A 55 3.78 -5.82 11.27
CA ASN A 55 2.48 -5.23 11.56
C ASN A 55 1.87 -5.85 12.83
N THR A 56 1.70 -5.02 13.84
CA THR A 56 0.96 -5.32 15.09
C THR A 56 -0.23 -4.38 15.30
N GLY A 57 -0.44 -3.44 14.36
CA GLY A 57 -1.57 -2.52 14.32
C GLY A 57 -2.45 -2.79 13.10
N THR A 58 -2.77 -1.74 12.35
CA THR A 58 -3.55 -1.83 11.10
C THR A 58 -2.71 -1.42 9.90
N LEU A 59 -2.58 -2.33 8.94
CA LEU A 59 -1.99 -2.05 7.63
C LEU A 59 -3.08 -2.12 6.57
N ARG A 60 -3.37 -0.99 5.94
CA ARG A 60 -4.34 -0.90 4.85
C ARG A 60 -3.65 -0.44 3.57
N VAL A 61 -3.79 -1.22 2.51
CA VAL A 61 -3.24 -0.92 1.19
C VAL A 61 -4.37 -0.94 0.16
N ASP A 62 -4.71 0.24 -0.37
CA ASP A 62 -5.76 0.36 -1.39
C ASP A 62 -5.23 -0.04 -2.79
N GLY A 63 -3.94 0.14 -3.05
CA GLY A 63 -3.23 -0.44 -4.19
C GLY A 63 -2.83 -1.90 -3.97
N SER A 64 -1.87 -2.38 -4.76
CA SER A 64 -1.30 -3.73 -4.60
C SER A 64 -0.24 -3.76 -3.50
N LEU A 65 -0.15 -4.88 -2.78
CA LEU A 65 0.91 -5.18 -1.82
C LEU A 65 1.85 -6.22 -2.44
N THR A 66 3.09 -5.82 -2.71
CA THR A 66 4.15 -6.71 -3.22
C THR A 66 5.23 -6.89 -2.16
N ASN A 67 5.49 -8.14 -1.78
CA ASN A 67 6.45 -8.50 -0.76
C ASN A 67 7.42 -9.60 -1.23
N PRO A 68 8.56 -9.24 -1.82
CA PRO A 68 9.73 -10.12 -1.91
C PRO A 68 10.55 -10.22 -0.61
N GLY A 69 10.36 -9.30 0.35
CA GLY A 69 11.04 -9.33 1.66
C GLY A 69 10.32 -10.16 2.73
N THR A 70 10.43 -9.74 3.99
CA THR A 70 9.70 -10.34 5.11
C THR A 70 8.45 -9.52 5.45
N LEU A 71 7.29 -10.15 5.41
CA LEU A 71 6.02 -9.62 5.91
C LEU A 71 5.62 -10.39 7.17
N ASP A 72 5.78 -9.77 8.33
CA ASP A 72 5.36 -10.30 9.62
C ASP A 72 4.09 -9.60 10.08
N LEU A 73 2.98 -10.33 10.06
CA LEU A 73 1.66 -9.79 10.42
C LEU A 73 1.31 -10.02 11.88
N SER A 74 2.14 -10.73 12.64
CA SER A 74 2.03 -10.95 14.09
C SER A 74 0.57 -11.05 14.57
N THR A 75 0.07 -10.04 15.30
CA THR A 75 -1.31 -9.94 15.78
C THR A 75 -2.10 -8.79 15.11
N GLY A 76 -1.54 -8.16 14.08
CA GLY A 76 -2.14 -7.00 13.43
C GLY A 76 -3.39 -7.31 12.61
N THR A 77 -3.78 -6.36 11.77
CA THR A 77 -4.76 -6.57 10.70
C THR A 77 -4.17 -6.08 9.39
N LEU A 78 -4.40 -6.85 8.32
CA LEU A 78 -4.04 -6.49 6.95
C LEU A 78 -5.29 -6.39 6.09
N GLU A 79 -5.50 -5.25 5.45
CA GLU A 79 -6.49 -5.08 4.41
C GLU A 79 -5.81 -4.71 3.09
N VAL A 80 -6.11 -5.48 2.03
CA VAL A 80 -5.61 -5.21 0.68
C VAL A 80 -6.77 -5.14 -0.29
N ARG A 81 -6.84 -4.07 -1.08
CA ARG A 81 -7.87 -3.89 -2.14
C ARG A 81 -7.35 -4.15 -3.54
N GLY A 82 -6.04 -4.01 -3.77
CA GLY A 82 -5.37 -4.52 -4.96
C GLY A 82 -5.01 -5.99 -4.83
N ASP A 83 -3.98 -6.39 -5.57
CA ASP A 83 -3.43 -7.74 -5.50
C ASP A 83 -2.47 -7.90 -4.31
N LEU A 84 -2.33 -9.13 -3.83
CA LEU A 84 -1.30 -9.51 -2.88
C LEU A 84 -0.33 -10.50 -3.55
N ALA A 85 0.88 -10.01 -3.83
CA ALA A 85 1.98 -10.82 -4.34
C ALA A 85 3.04 -10.97 -3.25
N ASN A 86 3.12 -12.14 -2.63
CA ASN A 86 4.14 -12.43 -1.64
C ASN A 86 5.09 -13.50 -2.18
N THR A 87 6.23 -13.06 -2.72
CA THR A 87 7.31 -13.94 -3.22
C THR A 87 8.42 -14.17 -2.18
N GLY A 88 8.41 -13.40 -1.08
CA GLY A 88 9.31 -13.55 0.06
C GLY A 88 8.72 -14.36 1.21
N THR A 89 9.11 -14.03 2.44
CA THR A 89 8.62 -14.69 3.66
C THR A 89 7.36 -14.03 4.18
N LEU A 90 6.32 -14.82 4.43
CA LEU A 90 5.11 -14.41 5.14
C LEU A 90 5.04 -15.11 6.50
N LEU A 91 4.98 -14.34 7.57
CA LEU A 91 4.71 -14.80 8.94
C LEU A 91 3.31 -14.30 9.33
N PRO A 92 2.25 -15.08 9.13
CA PRO A 92 0.88 -14.58 9.28
C PRO A 92 0.45 -14.40 10.74
N GLY A 93 1.11 -15.07 11.69
CA GLY A 93 0.72 -15.05 13.10
C GLY A 93 -0.75 -15.40 13.31
N THR A 94 -1.48 -14.56 14.04
CA THR A 94 -2.95 -14.64 14.23
C THR A 94 -3.69 -13.49 13.52
N SER A 95 -3.03 -12.84 12.56
CA SER A 95 -3.51 -11.63 11.91
C SER A 95 -4.79 -11.89 11.12
N ALA A 96 -5.72 -10.93 11.15
CA ALA A 96 -6.86 -10.95 10.24
C ALA A 96 -6.44 -10.35 8.89
N VAL A 97 -6.63 -11.11 7.81
CA VAL A 97 -6.35 -10.64 6.43
C VAL A 97 -7.67 -10.49 5.68
N THR A 98 -7.95 -9.27 5.21
CA THR A 98 -9.15 -8.94 4.45
C THR A 98 -8.80 -8.53 3.03
N PHE A 99 -9.46 -9.18 2.08
CA PHE A 99 -9.38 -8.91 0.65
C PHE A 99 -10.71 -8.23 0.26
N SER A 100 -10.69 -6.89 0.11
CA SER A 100 -11.89 -6.05 -0.07
C SER A 100 -11.90 -5.30 -1.42
N GLY A 101 -11.09 -5.77 -2.37
CA GLY A 101 -11.06 -5.26 -3.74
C GLY A 101 -12.34 -5.57 -4.49
N VAL A 102 -12.74 -4.68 -5.41
CA VAL A 102 -13.88 -4.92 -6.32
C VAL A 102 -13.48 -5.68 -7.58
N ALA A 103 -12.19 -5.67 -7.91
CA ALA A 103 -11.61 -6.49 -8.97
C ALA A 103 -11.24 -7.88 -8.42
N ASN A 104 -11.07 -8.85 -9.32
CA ASN A 104 -10.52 -10.15 -8.95
C ASN A 104 -9.16 -9.95 -8.29
N GLN A 105 -8.99 -10.46 -7.08
CA GLN A 105 -7.73 -10.36 -6.36
C GLN A 105 -6.89 -11.60 -6.65
N LEU A 106 -5.71 -11.40 -7.23
CA LEU A 106 -4.76 -12.46 -7.47
C LEU A 106 -3.87 -12.66 -6.24
N LEU A 107 -3.81 -13.91 -5.78
CA LEU A 107 -2.92 -14.34 -4.70
C LEU A 107 -1.76 -15.14 -5.31
N THR A 108 -0.55 -14.61 -5.20
CA THR A 108 0.65 -15.33 -5.66
C THR A 108 1.48 -15.78 -4.46
N PRO A 109 1.42 -17.08 -4.06
CA PRO A 109 2.25 -17.62 -2.99
C PRO A 109 3.67 -17.96 -3.46
N ALA A 110 4.66 -17.85 -2.57
CA ALA A 110 6.05 -18.22 -2.82
C ALA A 110 6.39 -19.71 -2.58
N GLY A 111 5.45 -20.50 -2.06
CA GLY A 111 5.68 -21.89 -1.65
C GLY A 111 4.94 -22.89 -2.53
N PRO A 112 5.37 -24.17 -2.57
CA PRO A 112 4.57 -25.22 -3.17
C PRO A 112 3.18 -25.23 -2.53
N VAL A 113 2.14 -25.18 -3.37
CA VAL A 113 0.77 -25.43 -2.92
C VAL A 113 0.78 -26.84 -2.35
N SER A 114 0.58 -26.97 -1.03
CA SER A 114 0.39 -28.29 -0.43
C SER A 114 -0.97 -28.79 -0.89
N THR A 115 -0.97 -29.59 -1.97
CA THR A 115 -2.14 -30.35 -2.40
C THR A 115 -2.32 -31.48 -1.40
N ARG A 116 -3.10 -31.22 -0.35
CA ARG A 116 -3.66 -32.27 0.50
C ARG A 116 -4.92 -32.82 -0.12
#